data_AF-A0A1S9M8Y6-F1
#
_entry.id   AF-A0A1S9M8Y6-F1
#
_cell.length_a   1.000
_cell.length_b   1.000
_cell.length_c   1.000
_cell.angle_alpha   90.00
_cell.angle_beta   90.00
_cell.angle_gamma   90.00
#
_symmetry.space_group_name_H-M   'P 1'
#
loop_
_entity.id
_entity.type
_entity.pdbx_description
1 polymer ?
#
loop_
_entity_poly.entity_id
_entity_poly.type
_entity_poly.pdbx_seq_one_letter_code
_entity_poly.pdbx_strand_id
1 'polypeptide(L)'
;MRPTRLLSQSEREKLHPSVLAEAERRAASIQLRVADAITAFAGSMNFVYLHILLFAVWMLVFEQSPWPTLTLIVSLEAIFLSTFVMIGQNRQAAFQQVKADHDYNAQEHLLEENTDLTRAIHELTAEIHQRVLAEVTASITRKAAAATNPGPDDPAKP
;
A
#
# COMPACT_ATOMS: atom_id res chain seq x y z
N MET A 1 5.32 1.73 -74.04
CA MET A 1 5.87 1.19 -72.77
C MET A 1 5.55 2.19 -71.66
N ARG A 2 4.79 1.79 -70.63
CA ARG A 2 4.21 2.67 -69.59
C ARG A 2 4.87 2.40 -68.23
N PRO A 3 5.48 3.41 -67.56
CA PRO A 3 5.88 3.30 -66.16
C PRO A 3 5.09 4.31 -65.32
N THR A 4 3.92 3.93 -64.81
CA THR A 4 3.16 4.79 -63.87
C THR A 4 2.32 4.01 -62.86
N ARG A 5 2.59 2.71 -62.68
CA ARG A 5 1.79 1.80 -61.83
C ARG A 5 2.45 1.41 -60.50
N LEU A 6 3.48 2.10 -60.04
CA LEU A 6 4.22 1.69 -58.83
C LEU A 6 4.03 2.60 -57.60
N LEU A 7 3.22 3.66 -57.69
CA LEU A 7 3.01 4.59 -56.56
C LEU A 7 1.58 4.61 -55.98
N SER A 8 0.67 3.73 -56.42
CA SER A 8 -0.71 3.69 -55.90
C SER A 8 -1.06 2.47 -55.07
N GLN A 9 -0.11 1.55 -54.86
CA GLN A 9 -0.34 0.32 -54.10
C GLN A 9 0.17 0.43 -52.65
N SER A 10 1.20 1.23 -52.41
CA SER A 10 1.82 1.45 -51.09
C SER A 10 1.00 2.34 -50.13
N GLU A 11 -0.03 3.05 -50.61
CA GLU A 11 -0.88 3.91 -49.76
C GLU A 11 -2.25 3.32 -49.43
N ARG A 12 -2.71 2.30 -50.16
CA ARG A 12 -4.01 1.65 -49.89
C ARG A 12 -3.94 0.53 -48.85
N GLU A 13 -2.73 0.15 -48.45
CA GLU A 13 -2.46 -0.86 -47.42
C GLU A 13 -2.15 -0.18 -46.07
N LYS A 14 -2.92 0.86 -45.72
CA LYS A 14 -2.88 1.52 -44.40
C LYS A 14 -4.26 1.67 -43.76
N LEU A 15 -5.19 0.79 -44.09
CA LEU A 15 -6.29 0.48 -43.18
C LEU A 15 -5.76 -0.56 -42.19
N HIS A 16 -4.98 -0.03 -41.24
CA HIS A 16 -4.10 -0.77 -40.36
C HIS A 16 -4.92 -1.53 -39.31
N PRO A 17 -4.65 -2.83 -39.07
CA PRO A 17 -5.33 -3.63 -38.03
C PRO A 17 -5.16 -3.06 -36.62
N SER A 18 -4.30 -2.05 -36.43
CA SER A 18 -4.24 -1.29 -35.18
C SER A 18 -5.49 -0.49 -34.89
N VAL A 19 -6.29 -0.06 -35.87
CA VAL A 19 -7.52 0.71 -35.55
C VAL A 19 -8.57 -0.21 -34.92
N LEU A 20 -8.63 -1.47 -35.37
CA LEU A 20 -9.46 -2.51 -34.74
C LEU A 20 -8.88 -2.93 -33.39
N ALA A 21 -7.58 -3.18 -33.28
CA ALA A 21 -6.95 -3.53 -32.01
C ALA A 21 -6.98 -2.38 -30.98
N GLU A 22 -6.97 -1.13 -31.43
CA GLU A 22 -7.07 0.05 -30.57
C GLU A 22 -8.53 0.36 -30.20
N ALA A 23 -9.49 0.08 -31.09
CA ALA A 23 -10.91 0.06 -30.75
C ALA A 23 -11.23 -1.04 -29.73
N GLU A 24 -10.67 -2.25 -29.89
CA GLU A 24 -10.77 -3.35 -28.92
C GLU A 24 -10.09 -3.01 -27.60
N ARG A 25 -8.90 -2.40 -27.61
CA ARG A 25 -8.24 -1.92 -26.38
C ARG A 25 -9.03 -0.82 -25.69
N ARG A 26 -9.62 0.11 -26.45
CA ARG A 26 -10.49 1.17 -25.88
C ARG A 26 -11.77 0.57 -25.31
N ALA A 27 -12.42 -0.34 -26.04
CA ALA A 27 -13.60 -1.05 -25.57
C ALA A 27 -13.29 -1.88 -24.31
N ALA A 28 -12.18 -2.61 -24.29
CA ALA A 28 -11.70 -3.35 -23.12
C ALA A 28 -11.36 -2.41 -21.96
N SER A 29 -10.76 -1.24 -22.22
CA SER A 29 -10.49 -0.25 -21.16
C SER A 29 -11.77 0.36 -20.58
N ILE A 30 -12.79 0.61 -21.41
CA ILE A 30 -14.08 1.14 -20.96
C ILE A 30 -14.84 0.04 -20.21
N GLN A 31 -14.89 -1.18 -20.75
CA GLN A 31 -15.49 -2.33 -20.06
C GLN A 31 -14.78 -2.62 -18.73
N LEU A 32 -13.46 -2.57 -18.70
CA LEU A 32 -12.68 -2.78 -17.48
C LEU A 32 -12.96 -1.64 -16.49
N ARG A 33 -13.01 -0.39 -16.92
CA ARG A 33 -13.36 0.75 -16.05
C ARG A 33 -14.80 0.69 -15.55
N VAL A 34 -15.74 0.24 -16.37
CA VAL A 34 -17.15 0.07 -15.98
C VAL A 34 -17.27 -1.12 -15.03
N ALA A 35 -16.59 -2.23 -15.30
CA ALA A 35 -16.50 -3.37 -14.39
C ALA A 35 -15.89 -2.96 -13.05
N ASP A 36 -14.85 -2.12 -13.07
CA ASP A 36 -14.17 -1.60 -11.89
C ASP A 36 -15.06 -0.63 -11.12
N ALA A 37 -15.80 0.23 -11.82
CA ALA A 37 -16.77 1.14 -11.22
C ALA A 37 -17.93 0.38 -10.58
N ILE A 38 -18.48 -0.64 -11.25
CA ILE A 38 -19.56 -1.49 -10.72
C ILE A 38 -19.04 -2.29 -9.53
N THR A 39 -17.82 -2.84 -9.61
CA THR A 39 -17.20 -3.59 -8.51
C THR A 39 -16.95 -2.70 -7.29
N ALA A 40 -16.43 -1.48 -7.51
CA ALA A 40 -16.22 -0.50 -6.44
C ALA A 40 -17.55 -0.02 -5.84
N PHE A 41 -18.57 0.17 -6.67
CA PHE A 41 -19.91 0.57 -6.25
C PHE A 41 -20.59 -0.52 -5.41
N ALA A 42 -20.53 -1.78 -5.87
CA ALA A 42 -21.08 -2.95 -5.18
C ALA A 42 -20.40 -3.23 -3.82
N GLY A 43 -19.11 -2.91 -3.69
CA GLY A 43 -18.38 -3.03 -2.43
C GLY A 43 -18.53 -1.84 -1.47
N SER A 44 -19.36 -0.83 -1.79
CA SER A 44 -19.51 0.39 -0.98
C SER A 44 -20.78 0.38 -0.14
N MET A 45 -20.74 1.00 1.05
CA MET A 45 -21.90 1.19 1.93
C MET A 45 -23.04 1.97 1.24
N ASN A 46 -22.71 2.75 0.21
CA ASN A 46 -23.66 3.57 -0.54
C ASN A 46 -24.66 2.74 -1.36
N PHE A 47 -24.25 1.55 -1.84
CA PHE A 47 -25.14 0.64 -2.57
C PHE A 47 -26.29 0.14 -1.69
N VAL A 48 -25.99 -0.18 -0.42
CA VAL A 48 -26.98 -0.66 0.55
C VAL A 48 -28.06 0.41 0.79
N TYR A 49 -27.65 1.66 0.99
CA TYR A 49 -28.61 2.76 1.18
C TYR A 49 -29.49 3.00 -0.05
N LEU A 50 -28.91 2.94 -1.25
CA LEU A 50 -29.66 3.11 -2.49
C LEU A 50 -30.66 1.96 -2.70
N HIS A 51 -30.28 0.74 -2.36
CA HIS A 51 -31.16 -0.43 -2.44
C HIS A 51 -32.31 -0.36 -1.44
N ILE A 52 -32.03 0.03 -0.19
CA ILE A 52 -33.07 0.23 0.84
C ILE A 52 -34.04 1.35 0.41
N LEU A 53 -33.52 2.46 -0.11
CA LEU A 53 -34.34 3.58 -0.58
C LEU A 53 -35.21 3.16 -1.77
N LEU A 54 -34.63 2.47 -2.74
CA LEU A 54 -35.35 1.94 -3.90
C LEU A 54 -36.46 0.98 -3.45
N PHE A 55 -36.15 0.03 -2.57
CA PHE A 55 -37.11 -0.95 -2.06
C PHE A 55 -38.23 -0.28 -1.25
N ALA A 56 -37.90 0.70 -0.42
CA ALA A 56 -38.88 1.47 0.36
C ALA A 56 -39.80 2.30 -0.54
N VAL A 57 -39.24 2.99 -1.54
CA VAL A 57 -40.01 3.75 -2.53
C VAL A 57 -40.90 2.81 -3.37
N TRP A 58 -40.36 1.67 -3.79
CA TRP A 58 -41.09 0.69 -4.59
C TRP A 58 -42.25 0.08 -3.80
N MET A 59 -42.02 -0.36 -2.55
CA MET A 59 -43.05 -0.90 -1.66
C MET A 59 -44.21 0.08 -1.45
N LEU A 60 -43.94 1.39 -1.40
CA LEU A 60 -44.96 2.41 -1.22
C LEU A 60 -45.74 2.73 -2.50
N VAL A 61 -45.15 2.52 -3.68
CA VAL A 61 -45.72 2.94 -4.98
C VAL A 61 -46.36 1.78 -5.76
N PHE A 62 -45.78 0.57 -5.69
CA PHE A 62 -46.12 -0.54 -6.58
C PHE A 62 -46.87 -1.71 -5.89
N GLU A 63 -47.02 -1.69 -4.57
CA GLU A 63 -47.76 -2.74 -3.84
C GLU A 63 -49.27 -2.50 -3.93
N GLN A 64 -49.89 -2.84 -5.07
CA GLN A 64 -51.35 -2.85 -5.23
C GLN A 64 -51.95 -4.25 -5.46
N SER A 65 -51.14 -5.30 -5.61
CA SER A 65 -51.67 -6.67 -5.78
C SER A 65 -50.71 -7.73 -5.24
N PRO A 66 -51.15 -8.55 -4.27
CA PRO A 66 -50.31 -9.55 -3.63
C PRO A 66 -50.14 -10.74 -4.56
N TRP A 67 -49.02 -10.83 -5.29
CA TRP A 67 -48.68 -12.03 -6.07
C TRP A 67 -47.25 -12.53 -5.83
N PRO A 68 -47.06 -13.86 -5.68
CA PRO A 68 -45.78 -14.53 -5.42
C PRO A 68 -44.73 -14.40 -6.55
N THR A 69 -45.09 -13.89 -7.71
CA THR A 69 -44.17 -13.68 -8.84
C THR A 69 -43.11 -12.61 -8.53
N LEU A 70 -43.47 -11.60 -7.73
CA LEU A 70 -42.54 -10.54 -7.33
C LEU A 70 -41.44 -11.06 -6.40
N THR A 71 -41.80 -11.88 -5.42
CA THR A 71 -40.85 -12.52 -4.50
C THR A 71 -39.92 -13.50 -5.23
N LEU A 72 -40.42 -14.17 -6.27
CA LEU A 72 -39.61 -15.06 -7.10
C LEU A 72 -38.55 -14.27 -7.89
N ILE A 73 -38.92 -13.15 -8.51
CA ILE A 73 -37.98 -12.26 -9.20
C ILE A 73 -36.98 -11.62 -8.23
N VAL A 74 -37.44 -11.13 -7.07
CA VAL A 74 -36.57 -10.54 -6.03
C VAL A 74 -35.58 -11.56 -5.49
N SER A 75 -35.98 -12.82 -5.29
CA SER A 75 -35.05 -13.87 -4.86
C SER A 75 -33.95 -14.13 -5.89
N LEU A 76 -34.29 -14.11 -7.19
CA LEU A 76 -33.31 -14.22 -8.26
C LEU A 76 -32.35 -13.02 -8.26
N GLU A 77 -32.89 -11.81 -8.11
CA GLU A 77 -32.10 -10.57 -8.04
C GLU A 77 -31.16 -10.58 -6.82
N ALA A 78 -31.60 -11.06 -5.67
CA ALA A 78 -30.80 -11.17 -4.46
C ALA A 78 -29.59 -12.12 -4.62
N ILE A 79 -29.73 -13.22 -5.37
CA ILE A 79 -28.62 -14.13 -5.69
C ILE A 79 -27.56 -13.41 -6.55
N PHE A 80 -28.00 -12.65 -7.56
CA PHE A 80 -27.11 -11.83 -8.37
C PHE A 80 -26.40 -10.78 -7.51
N LEU A 81 -27.13 -10.04 -6.68
CA LEU A 81 -26.55 -9.04 -5.80
C LEU A 81 -25.53 -9.63 -4.83
N SER A 82 -25.83 -10.77 -4.20
CA SER A 82 -24.90 -11.46 -3.32
C SER A 82 -23.60 -11.85 -4.04
N THR A 83 -23.72 -12.34 -5.28
CA THR A 83 -22.57 -12.71 -6.09
C THR A 83 -21.76 -11.48 -6.53
N PHE A 84 -22.41 -10.38 -6.90
CA PHE A 84 -21.74 -9.11 -7.21
C PHE A 84 -21.05 -8.50 -5.98
N VAL A 85 -21.68 -8.57 -4.80
CA VAL A 85 -21.07 -8.15 -3.53
C VAL A 85 -19.85 -9.02 -3.21
N MET A 86 -19.96 -10.33 -3.35
CA MET A 86 -18.84 -11.27 -3.12
C MET A 86 -17.66 -10.99 -4.06
N ILE A 87 -17.92 -10.69 -5.33
CA ILE A 87 -16.90 -10.27 -6.30
C ILE A 87 -16.27 -8.94 -5.87
N GLY A 88 -17.07 -7.97 -5.42
CA GLY A 88 -16.61 -6.69 -4.87
C GLY A 88 -15.70 -6.85 -3.66
N GLN A 89 -16.09 -7.72 -2.73
CA GLN A 89 -15.33 -8.06 -1.53
C GLN A 89 -14.01 -8.77 -1.89
N ASN A 90 -14.05 -9.79 -2.75
CA ASN A 90 -12.88 -10.54 -3.18
C ASN A 90 -11.83 -9.62 -3.84
N ARG A 91 -12.28 -8.61 -4.59
CA ARG A 91 -11.42 -7.65 -5.25
C ARG A 91 -10.84 -6.60 -4.30
N GLN A 92 -11.63 -6.07 -3.35
CA GLN A 92 -11.10 -5.22 -2.29
C GLN A 92 -10.08 -5.96 -1.43
N ALA A 93 -10.34 -7.23 -1.10
CA ALA A 93 -9.40 -8.07 -0.37
C ALA A 93 -8.07 -8.24 -1.12
N ALA A 94 -8.11 -8.48 -2.44
CA ALA A 94 -6.90 -8.55 -3.27
C ALA A 94 -6.12 -7.22 -3.29
N PHE A 95 -6.80 -6.08 -3.43
CA PHE A 95 -6.15 -4.77 -3.36
C PHE A 95 -5.53 -4.48 -1.98
N GLN A 96 -6.22 -4.87 -0.90
CA GLN A 96 -5.70 -4.72 0.47
C GLN A 96 -4.49 -5.63 0.71
N GLN A 97 -4.48 -6.85 0.14
CA GLN A 97 -3.32 -7.75 0.20
C GLN A 97 -2.10 -7.16 -0.51
N VAL A 98 -2.26 -6.66 -1.74
CA VAL A 98 -1.15 -6.02 -2.48
C VAL A 98 -0.60 -4.81 -1.73
N LYS A 99 -1.48 -4.01 -1.12
CA LYS A 99 -1.07 -2.88 -0.29
C LYS A 99 -0.33 -3.34 0.97
N ALA A 100 -0.84 -4.37 1.65
CA ALA A 100 -0.22 -4.93 2.85
C ALA A 100 1.17 -5.53 2.54
N ASP A 101 1.34 -6.21 1.41
CA ASP A 101 2.66 -6.73 0.98
C ASP A 101 3.67 -5.61 0.72
N HIS A 102 3.23 -4.50 0.11
CA HIS A 102 4.08 -3.33 -0.07
C HIS A 102 4.46 -2.68 1.27
N ASP A 103 3.49 -2.56 2.19
CA ASP A 103 3.71 -2.03 3.53
C ASP A 103 4.56 -2.98 4.41
N TYR A 104 4.58 -4.28 4.13
CA TYR A 104 5.41 -5.28 4.81
C TYR A 104 6.90 -5.07 4.51
N ASN A 105 7.27 -4.90 3.24
CA ASN A 105 8.67 -4.67 2.84
C ASN A 105 9.23 -3.37 3.45
N ALA A 106 8.41 -2.32 3.50
CA ALA A 106 8.80 -1.07 4.14
C ALA A 106 9.03 -1.24 5.65
N GLN A 107 8.21 -2.05 6.32
CA GLN A 107 8.37 -2.36 7.75
C GLN A 107 9.60 -3.22 8.03
N GLU A 108 9.92 -4.21 7.19
CA GLU A 108 11.13 -5.01 7.36
C GLU A 108 12.39 -4.14 7.26
N HIS A 109 12.47 -3.26 6.27
CA HIS A 109 13.60 -2.35 6.13
C HIS A 109 13.76 -1.42 7.34
N LEU A 110 12.64 -0.90 7.88
CA LEU A 110 12.65 -0.07 9.09
C LEU A 110 13.10 -0.85 10.34
N LEU A 111 12.77 -2.14 10.40
CA LEU A 111 13.16 -3.01 11.51
C LEU A 111 14.65 -3.37 11.45
N GLU A 112 15.18 -3.65 10.25
CA GLU A 112 16.61 -3.84 10.01
C GLU A 112 17.38 -2.56 10.38
N GLU A 113 16.95 -1.40 9.87
CA GLU A 113 17.58 -0.11 10.15
C GLU A 113 17.56 0.23 11.65
N ASN A 114 16.44 0.00 12.35
CA ASN A 114 16.39 0.19 13.81
C ASN A 114 17.32 -0.76 14.56
N THR A 115 17.42 -2.00 14.10
CA THR A 115 18.30 -3.00 14.72
C THR A 115 19.76 -2.59 14.56
N ASP A 116 20.15 -2.13 13.38
CA ASP A 116 21.51 -1.66 13.11
C ASP A 116 21.83 -0.39 13.90
N LEU A 117 20.91 0.58 13.96
CA LEU A 117 21.05 1.75 14.82
C LEU A 117 21.22 1.36 16.30
N THR A 118 20.44 0.39 16.78
CA THR A 118 20.54 -0.10 18.16
C THR A 118 21.90 -0.75 18.43
N ARG A 119 22.42 -1.55 17.48
CA ARG A 119 23.76 -2.15 17.59
C ARG A 119 24.85 -1.09 17.60
N ALA A 120 24.77 -0.10 16.70
CA ALA A 120 25.72 1.00 16.64
C ALA A 120 25.72 1.82 17.93
N ILE A 121 24.54 2.14 18.48
CA ILE A 121 24.40 2.81 19.78
C ILE A 121 25.03 1.97 20.88
N HIS A 122 24.79 0.66 20.91
CA HIS A 122 25.37 -0.22 21.91
C HIS A 122 26.90 -0.25 21.84
N GLU A 123 27.47 -0.37 20.64
CA GLU A 123 28.91 -0.38 20.42
C GLU A 123 29.56 0.94 20.84
N LEU A 124 29.01 2.07 20.39
CA LEU A 124 29.47 3.41 20.79
C LEU A 124 29.37 3.62 22.31
N THR A 125 28.30 3.13 22.93
CA THR A 125 28.12 3.21 24.38
C THR A 125 29.15 2.37 25.13
N ALA A 126 29.45 1.16 24.63
CA ALA A 126 30.47 0.29 25.21
C ALA A 126 31.88 0.91 25.12
N GLU A 127 32.22 1.50 23.96
CA GLU A 127 33.50 2.20 23.79
C GLU A 127 33.63 3.40 24.74
N ILE A 128 32.59 4.24 24.82
CA ILE A 128 32.57 5.39 25.74
C ILE A 128 32.74 4.89 27.18
N HIS A 129 32.01 3.84 27.57
CA HIS A 129 32.11 3.26 28.91
C HIS A 129 33.54 2.80 29.23
N GLN A 130 34.20 2.10 28.32
CA GLN A 130 35.58 1.66 28.49
C GLN A 130 36.56 2.83 28.63
N ARG A 131 36.43 3.86 27.78
CA ARG A 131 37.29 5.06 27.84
C ARG A 131 37.12 5.81 29.16
N VAL A 132 35.87 5.97 29.61
CA VAL A 132 35.55 6.62 30.89
C VAL A 132 36.16 5.84 32.05
N LEU A 133 36.03 4.51 32.09
CA LEU A 133 36.66 3.70 33.14
C LEU A 133 38.19 3.84 33.14
N ALA A 134 38.82 3.79 31.97
CA ALA A 134 40.27 3.96 31.85
C ALA A 134 40.74 5.33 32.37
N GLU A 135 40.03 6.40 32.02
CA GLU A 135 40.35 7.76 32.45
C GLU A 135 40.13 7.96 33.95
N VAL A 136 39.06 7.40 34.51
CA VAL A 136 38.80 7.39 35.96
C VAL A 136 39.90 6.63 36.69
N THR A 137 40.27 5.42 36.27
CA THR A 137 41.35 4.65 36.90
C THR A 137 42.68 5.42 36.83
N ALA A 138 43.03 6.00 35.69
CA ALA A 138 44.25 6.81 35.53
C ALA A 138 44.25 8.03 36.47
N SER A 139 43.09 8.68 36.64
CA SER A 139 42.94 9.83 37.55
C SER A 139 43.13 9.42 39.03
N ILE A 140 42.58 8.27 39.42
CA ILE A 140 42.72 7.72 40.78
C ILE A 140 44.19 7.35 41.05
N THR A 141 44.84 6.64 40.13
CA THR A 141 46.25 6.26 40.26
C THR A 141 47.15 7.48 40.36
N ARG A 142 46.92 8.51 39.54
CA ARG A 142 47.67 9.78 39.59
C ARG A 142 47.51 10.49 40.93
N LYS A 143 46.27 10.55 41.45
CA LYS A 143 45.98 11.15 42.76
C LYS A 143 46.61 10.37 43.91
N ALA A 144 46.59 9.04 43.85
CA ALA A 144 47.25 8.18 44.82
C ALA A 144 48.78 8.37 44.81
N ALA A 145 49.40 8.44 43.62
CA ALA A 145 50.84 8.69 43.49
C ALA A 145 51.25 10.07 44.04
N ALA A 146 50.41 11.09 43.85
CA ALA A 146 50.64 12.42 44.43
C ALA A 146 50.49 12.46 45.95
N ALA A 147 49.65 11.60 46.54
CA ALA A 147 49.48 11.51 47.99
C ALA A 147 50.63 10.74 48.68
N THR A 148 51.28 9.80 47.98
CA THR A 148 52.40 9.00 48.51
C THR A 148 53.75 9.70 48.39
N ASN A 149 53.84 10.80 47.63
CA ASN A 149 55.06 11.59 47.51
C ASN A 149 54.80 13.00 48.06
N PRO A 150 54.89 13.21 49.40
CA PRO A 150 54.91 14.57 49.92
C PRO A 150 56.16 15.20 49.33
N GLY A 151 55.98 16.23 48.48
CA GLY A 151 57.10 17.00 47.97
C GLY A 151 57.98 17.43 49.14
N PRO A 152 59.32 17.51 48.97
CA PRO A 152 60.22 17.83 50.06
C PRO A 152 59.71 19.10 50.75
N ASP A 153 59.34 18.98 52.03
CA ASP A 153 59.05 20.11 52.89
C ASP A 153 60.20 21.11 52.71
N ASP A 154 59.91 22.27 52.13
CA ASP A 154 60.88 23.33 51.88
C ASP A 154 61.48 23.75 53.23
N PRO A 155 62.75 23.39 53.55
CA PRO A 155 63.33 23.67 54.84
C PRO A 155 64.06 25.01 54.77
N ALA A 156 63.36 26.10 54.47
CA ALA A 156 63.91 27.45 54.67
C ALA A 156 62.85 28.54 54.51
N LYS A 157 62.30 29.03 55.62
CA LYS A 157 61.95 30.45 55.72
C LYS A 157 62.51 30.99 57.05
N PRO A 158 63.25 32.12 57.02
CA PRO A 158 64.13 32.57 58.10
C PRO A 158 63.42 32.89 59.41
#